data_AF-A0A7T2UP96-F1
#
_entry.id   AF-A0A7T2UP96-F1
#
_cell.length_a   1.000
_cell.length_b   1.000
_cell.length_c   1.000
_cell.angle_alpha   90.00
_cell.angle_beta   90.00
_cell.angle_gamma   90.00
#
_symmetry.space_group_name_H-M   'P 1'
#
loop_
_entity.id
_entity.type
_entity.pdbx_description
1 polymer ?
#
loop_
_entity_poly.entity_id
_entity_poly.type
_entity_poly.pdbx_seq_one_letter_code
_entity_poly.pdbx_strand_id
1 'polypeptide(L)'
;MTTKQADDLNDFSDRIASAFCNHKLDLAHELVDLRLQWLQDNCIAESYSADFVAAAMRALEQDQKICVLIEEQKKQIEIKLRDFMAAEKVSQLYKTYSK
;
A
#
# COMPACT_ATOMS: atom_id res chain seq x y z
N MET A 1 -27.73 5.68 -11.36
CA MET A 1 -26.52 6.47 -11.03
C MET A 1 -25.74 5.90 -9.84
N THR A 2 -26.32 5.02 -9.01
CA THR A 2 -25.71 4.50 -7.76
C THR A 2 -24.57 3.48 -7.95
N THR A 3 -24.59 2.70 -9.03
CA THR A 3 -23.55 1.68 -9.29
C THR A 3 -22.19 2.30 -9.61
N LYS A 4 -22.18 3.49 -10.24
CA LYS A 4 -20.96 4.16 -10.67
C LYS A 4 -20.01 4.48 -9.51
N GLN A 5 -20.53 4.96 -8.37
CA GLN A 5 -19.69 5.26 -7.19
C GLN A 5 -19.06 3.98 -6.61
N ALA A 6 -19.81 2.88 -6.59
CA ALA A 6 -19.28 1.60 -6.15
C ALA A 6 -18.20 1.07 -7.11
N ASP A 7 -18.42 1.21 -8.42
CA ASP A 7 -17.46 0.80 -9.45
C ASP A 7 -16.17 1.63 -9.39
N ASP A 8 -16.29 2.96 -9.29
CA ASP A 8 -15.16 3.89 -9.17
C ASP A 8 -14.33 3.59 -7.91
N LEU A 9 -14.98 3.27 -6.78
CA LEU A 9 -14.28 2.93 -5.54
C LEU A 9 -13.54 1.58 -5.64
N ASN A 10 -14.13 0.59 -6.32
CA ASN A 10 -13.46 -0.69 -6.57
C ASN A 10 -12.25 -0.51 -7.50
N ASP A 11 -12.37 0.33 -8.55
CA ASP A 11 -11.25 0.65 -9.46
C ASP A 11 -10.08 1.28 -8.70
N PHE A 12 -10.34 2.22 -7.80
CA PHE A 12 -9.28 2.78 -6.96
C PHE A 12 -8.56 1.70 -6.15
N SER A 13 -9.30 0.82 -5.48
CA SER A 13 -8.70 -0.24 -4.67
C SER A 13 -7.87 -1.22 -5.51
N ASP A 14 -8.36 -1.62 -6.69
CA ASP A 14 -7.64 -2.52 -7.59
C ASP A 14 -6.36 -1.87 -8.13
N ARG A 15 -6.42 -0.57 -8.47
CA ARG A 15 -5.25 0.19 -8.94
C ARG A 15 -4.22 0.40 -7.84
N ILE A 16 -4.63 0.68 -6.61
CA ILE A 16 -3.73 0.79 -5.45
C ILE A 16 -3.04 -0.55 -5.21
N ALA A 17 -3.80 -1.65 -5.17
CA ALA A 17 -3.24 -2.99 -4.98
C ALA A 17 -2.25 -3.35 -6.10
N SER A 18 -2.60 -3.05 -7.36
CA SER A 18 -1.72 -3.28 -8.51
C SER A 18 -0.44 -2.44 -8.44
N ALA A 19 -0.53 -1.15 -8.09
CA ALA A 19 0.64 -0.29 -7.94
C ALA A 19 1.58 -0.82 -6.84
N PHE A 20 1.03 -1.24 -5.71
CA PHE A 20 1.78 -1.85 -4.62
C PHE A 20 2.47 -3.16 -5.03
N CYS A 21 1.73 -4.10 -5.64
CA CYS A 21 2.28 -5.38 -6.11
C CYS A 21 3.37 -5.21 -7.17
N ASN A 22 3.31 -4.13 -7.96
CA ASN A 22 4.32 -3.80 -8.96
C ASN A 22 5.47 -2.91 -8.40
N HIS A 23 5.57 -2.75 -7.08
CA HIS A 23 6.58 -1.94 -6.41
C HIS A 23 6.60 -0.45 -6.83
N LYS A 24 5.48 0.07 -7.34
CA LYS A 24 5.31 1.48 -7.71
C LYS A 24 4.73 2.25 -6.52
N LEU A 25 5.53 2.42 -5.48
CA LEU A 25 5.06 3.00 -4.21
C LEU A 25 4.58 4.45 -4.35
N ASP A 26 5.29 5.28 -5.12
CA ASP A 26 4.89 6.68 -5.35
C ASP A 26 3.50 6.77 -5.99
N LEU A 27 3.23 5.91 -6.99
CA LEU A 27 1.93 5.81 -7.63
C LEU A 27 0.86 5.28 -6.66
N ALA A 28 1.19 4.30 -5.82
CA ALA A 28 0.26 3.79 -4.82
C ALA A 28 -0.16 4.89 -3.83
N HIS A 29 0.78 5.73 -3.39
CA HIS A 29 0.51 6.90 -2.55
C HIS A 29 -0.38 7.93 -3.25
N GLU A 30 -0.05 8.31 -4.48
CA GLU A 30 -0.87 9.24 -5.27
C GLU A 30 -2.32 8.73 -5.43
N LEU A 31 -2.49 7.44 -5.72
CA LEU A 31 -3.81 6.82 -5.86
C LEU A 31 -4.61 6.82 -4.55
N VAL A 32 -3.94 6.62 -3.41
CA VAL A 32 -4.57 6.70 -2.09
C VAL A 32 -5.07 8.12 -1.82
N ASP A 33 -4.24 9.14 -2.08
CA ASP A 33 -4.61 10.55 -1.89
C ASP A 33 -5.80 10.95 -2.78
N LEU A 34 -5.77 10.53 -4.05
CA LEU A 34 -6.88 10.74 -4.98
C LEU A 34 -8.17 10.06 -4.50
N ARG A 35 -8.09 8.81 -4.02
CA ARG A 35 -9.24 8.09 -3.46
C ARG A 35 -9.79 8.78 -2.21
N LEU A 36 -8.93 9.28 -1.33
CA LEU A 36 -9.34 10.00 -0.12
C LEU A 36 -10.07 11.30 -0.45
N GLN A 37 -9.54 12.09 -1.39
CA GLN A 37 -10.21 13.30 -1.87
C GLN A 37 -11.58 12.97 -2.48
N TRP A 38 -11.62 11.94 -3.35
CA TRP A 38 -12.86 11.51 -3.98
C TRP A 38 -13.90 11.03 -2.95
N LEU A 39 -13.49 10.27 -1.93
CA LEU A 39 -14.38 9.85 -0.83
C LEU A 39 -14.89 11.05 -0.03
N GLN A 40 -14.03 12.03 0.25
CA GLN A 40 -14.42 13.25 0.95
C GLN A 40 -15.48 14.03 0.17
N ASP A 41 -15.31 14.18 -1.14
CA ASP A 41 -16.27 14.88 -2.01
C ASP A 41 -17.63 14.16 -2.02
N ASN A 42 -17.63 12.83 -2.07
CA ASN A 42 -18.86 12.03 -1.99
C ASN A 42 -19.54 12.12 -0.62
N CYS A 43 -18.76 12.23 0.47
CA CYS A 43 -19.30 12.42 1.81
C CYS A 43 -19.97 13.79 1.97
N ILE A 44 -19.37 14.85 1.44
CA ILE A 44 -19.93 16.21 1.45
C ILE A 44 -21.23 16.27 0.66
N ALA A 45 -21.33 15.52 -0.43
CA ALA A 45 -22.54 15.44 -1.24
C ALA A 45 -23.68 14.61 -0.60
N GLU A 46 -23.44 14.01 0.58
CA GLU A 46 -24.38 13.13 1.31
C GLU A 46 -24.98 12.00 0.44
N SER A 47 -24.24 11.56 -0.56
CA SER A 47 -24.74 10.62 -1.58
C SER A 47 -24.40 9.17 -1.21
N TYR A 48 -25.12 8.62 -0.24
CA TYR A 48 -24.88 7.27 0.28
C TYR A 48 -25.92 6.27 -0.23
N SER A 49 -25.52 5.42 -1.16
CA SER A 49 -26.32 4.25 -1.57
C SER A 49 -25.86 2.99 -0.83
N ALA A 50 -26.74 1.99 -0.71
CA ALA A 50 -26.39 0.71 -0.10
C ALA A 50 -25.24 0.01 -0.83
N ASP A 51 -25.21 0.10 -2.17
CA ASP A 51 -24.13 -0.45 -3.01
C ASP A 51 -22.79 0.24 -2.71
N PHE A 52 -22.83 1.56 -2.51
CA PHE A 52 -21.63 2.33 -2.17
C PHE A 52 -21.10 1.98 -0.78
N VAL A 53 -21.97 1.82 0.22
CA VAL A 53 -21.57 1.37 1.55
C VAL A 53 -20.96 -0.03 1.49
N ALA A 54 -21.56 -0.96 0.73
CA ALA A 54 -21.02 -2.31 0.54
C ALA A 54 -19.66 -2.29 -0.18
N ALA A 55 -19.45 -1.39 -1.14
CA ALA A 55 -18.15 -1.20 -1.78
C ALA A 55 -17.11 -0.63 -0.81
N ALA A 56 -17.50 0.33 0.04
CA ALA A 56 -16.61 0.90 1.06
C ALA A 56 -16.16 -0.14 2.10
N MET A 57 -17.07 -1.03 2.53
CA MET A 57 -16.71 -2.15 3.42
C MET A 57 -15.68 -3.09 2.76
N ARG A 58 -15.87 -3.43 1.48
CA ARG A 58 -14.91 -4.26 0.73
C ARG A 58 -13.57 -3.56 0.55
N ALA A 59 -13.57 -2.26 0.24
CA ALA A 59 -12.37 -1.46 0.13
C ALA A 59 -11.58 -1.43 1.45
N LEU A 60 -12.27 -1.28 2.60
CA LEU A 60 -11.64 -1.34 3.91
C LEU A 60 -10.98 -2.70 4.19
N GLU A 61 -11.63 -3.81 3.84
CA GLU A 61 -11.04 -5.15 3.98
C GLU A 61 -9.81 -5.33 3.09
N GLN A 62 -9.82 -4.76 1.88
CA GLN A 62 -8.65 -4.78 0.98
C GLN A 62 -7.50 -3.94 1.55
N ASP A 63 -7.79 -2.74 2.07
CA ASP A 63 -6.79 -1.87 2.69
C ASP A 63 -6.10 -2.56 3.87
N GLN A 64 -6.86 -3.25 4.72
CA GLN A 64 -6.29 -4.03 5.83
C GLN A 64 -5.30 -5.09 5.34
N LYS A 65 -5.62 -5.79 4.24
CA LYS A 65 -4.71 -6.79 3.65
C LYS A 65 -3.45 -6.13 3.09
N ILE A 66 -3.58 -4.98 2.44
CA ILE A 66 -2.43 -4.22 1.91
C ILE A 66 -1.52 -3.76 3.05
N CYS A 67 -2.08 -3.25 4.16
CA CYS A 67 -1.30 -2.86 5.32
C CYS A 67 -0.45 -4.01 5.89
N VAL A 68 -1.03 -5.22 5.98
CA VAL A 68 -0.29 -6.41 6.41
C VAL A 68 0.87 -6.71 5.47
N LEU A 69 0.66 -6.61 4.15
CA LEU A 69 1.71 -6.83 3.16
C LEU A 69 2.82 -5.77 3.23
N ILE A 70 2.46 -4.51 3.47
CA ILE A 70 3.43 -3.41 3.64
C ILE A 70 4.33 -3.68 4.85
N GLU A 71 3.75 -4.04 6.00
CA GLU A 71 4.53 -4.35 7.21
C GLU A 71 5.44 -5.56 7.02
N GLU A 72 4.98 -6.61 6.33
CA GLU A 72 5.82 -7.75 6.00
C GLU A 72 6.98 -7.34 5.07
N GLN A 73 6.72 -6.56 4.01
CA GLN A 73 7.78 -6.09 3.12
C GLN A 73 8.81 -5.22 3.86
N LYS A 74 8.35 -4.33 4.74
CA LYS A 74 9.22 -3.50 5.58
C LYS A 74 10.12 -4.36 6.46
N LYS A 75 9.57 -5.37 7.13
CA LYS A 75 10.34 -6.32 7.94
C LYS A 75 11.39 -7.08 7.12
N GLN A 76 11.03 -7.51 5.90
CA GLN A 76 11.98 -8.16 5.01
C GLN A 76 13.13 -7.24 4.59
N ILE A 77 12.85 -5.95 4.35
CA ILE A 77 13.88 -4.94 4.06
C ILE A 77 14.80 -4.75 5.27
N GLU A 78 14.25 -4.64 6.48
CA GLU A 78 15.03 -4.48 7.72
C GLU A 78 15.99 -5.66 7.95
N ILE A 79 15.53 -6.90 7.71
CA ILE A 79 16.37 -8.10 7.80
C ILE A 79 17.51 -8.04 6.78
N LYS A 80 17.19 -7.76 5.51
CA LYS A 80 18.21 -7.66 4.44
C LYS A 80 19.26 -6.58 4.73
N LEU A 81 18.86 -5.43 5.25
CA LEU A 81 19.78 -4.36 5.64
C LEU A 81 20.71 -4.80 6.77
N ARG A 82 20.17 -5.48 7.79
CA ARG A 82 20.97 -6.01 8.91
C ARG A 82 22.00 -7.03 8.42
N ASP A 83 21.58 -7.95 7.55
CA ASP A 83 22.46 -8.97 7.00
C ASP A 83 23.57 -8.37 6.13
N PHE A 84 23.23 -7.35 5.33
CA PHE A 84 24.20 -6.59 4.54
C PHE A 84 25.25 -5.91 5.43
N MET A 85 24.82 -5.20 6.49
CA MET A 85 25.73 -4.55 7.44
C MET A 85 26.63 -5.57 8.17
N ALA A 86 26.09 -6.73 8.54
CA ALA A 86 26.86 -7.79 9.16
C ALA A 86 27.93 -8.36 8.21
N ALA A 87 27.56 -8.61 6.95
CA ALA A 87 28.49 -9.07 5.92
C ALA A 87 29.60 -8.05 5.64
N GLU A 88 29.26 -6.76 5.59
CA GLU A 88 30.25 -5.68 5.44
C GLU A 88 31.23 -5.64 6.61
N LYS A 89 30.74 -5.75 7.84
CA LYS A 89 31.59 -5.80 9.04
C LYS A 89 32.55 -6.99 9.02
N VAL A 90 32.07 -8.18 8.61
CA VAL A 90 32.93 -9.36 8.45
C VAL A 90 33.99 -9.12 7.37
N SER A 91 33.61 -8.56 6.22
CA SER A 91 34.55 -8.24 5.14
C SER A 91 35.65 -7.26 5.59
N GLN A 92 35.29 -6.22 6.35
CA GLN A 92 36.26 -5.26 6.90
C GLN A 92 37.22 -5.92 7.90
N LEU A 93 36.72 -6.80 8.78
CA LEU A 93 37.56 -7.56 9.70
C LEU A 93 38.56 -8.45 8.95
N TYR A 94 38.11 -9.22 7.95
CA TYR A 94 39.01 -10.04 7.12
C TYR A 94 40.11 -9.21 6.46
N LYS A 95 39.78 -8.05 5.90
CA LYS A 95 40.79 -7.13 5.30
C LYS A 95 41.79 -6.61 6.34
N THR A 96 41.35 -6.39 7.58
CA THR A 96 42.19 -5.85 8.65
C THR A 96 43.15 -6.91 9.21
N TYR A 97 42.72 -8.16 9.33
CA TYR A 97 43.49 -9.26 9.93
C TYR A 97 44.24 -10.15 8.91
N SER A 98 44.04 -9.96 7.61
CA SER A 98 44.75 -10.67 6.54
C SER A 98 46.15 -10.09 6.22
N LYS A 99 46.79 -9.39 7.17
CA LYS A 99 48.19 -8.92 7.06
C LYS A 99 49.15 -9.82 7.81
#